data_AF-A0A9X1GQ40-F1
#
_entry.id   AF-A0A9X1GQ40-F1
#
_cell.length_a   1.000
_cell.length_b   1.000
_cell.length_c   1.000
_cell.angle_alpha   90.00
_cell.angle_beta   90.00
_cell.angle_gamma   90.00
#
_symmetry.space_group_name_H-M   'P 1'
#
loop_
_entity.id
_entity.type
_entity.pdbx_description
1 polymer ?
#
loop_
_entity_poly.entity_id
_entity_poly.type
_entity_poly.pdbx_seq_one_letter_code
_entity_poly.pdbx_strand_id
1 'polypeptide(L)'
;MKSILQTYVEQEIWLLIRDKWYFTKIIRVCDDLLWFKHRTHNKETEEDTLWEMVVKISEVVAIDKVVSVISRKPDVFMSRLLEADNNTINHQQEHEK
;
A
#
# COMPACT_ATOMS: atom_id res chain seq x y z
N MET A 1 11.86 -17.91 9.60
CA MET A 1 12.11 -16.48 9.30
C MET A 1 10.81 -15.72 9.56
N LYS A 2 10.86 -14.54 10.19
CA LYS A 2 9.65 -13.71 10.39
C LYS A 2 9.36 -12.97 9.08
N SER A 3 8.11 -12.97 8.62
CA SER A 3 7.70 -12.23 7.43
C SER A 3 7.91 -10.73 7.63
N ILE A 4 8.41 -10.02 6.62
CA ILE A 4 8.55 -8.56 6.67
C ILE A 4 7.21 -7.87 6.90
N LEU A 5 6.09 -8.48 6.50
CA LEU A 5 4.74 -7.97 6.77
C LEU A 5 4.44 -7.85 8.27
N GLN A 6 5.10 -8.66 9.09
CA GLN A 6 4.92 -8.63 10.54
C GLN A 6 5.44 -7.31 11.16
N THR A 7 6.35 -6.60 10.50
CA THR A 7 6.84 -5.29 10.97
C THR A 7 5.81 -4.17 10.75
N TYR A 8 4.77 -4.41 9.94
CA TYR A 8 3.76 -3.42 9.59
C TYR A 8 2.40 -3.69 10.27
N VAL A 9 2.34 -4.63 11.22
CA VAL A 9 1.14 -4.87 12.03
C VAL A 9 0.73 -3.58 12.75
N GLU A 10 -0.57 -3.28 12.75
CA GLU A 10 -1.20 -2.05 13.22
C GLU A 10 -0.83 -0.76 12.45
N GLN A 11 -0.05 -0.84 11.36
CA GLN A 11 0.27 0.30 10.50
C GLN A 11 -0.68 0.37 9.29
N GLU A 12 -0.95 1.58 8.82
CA GLU A 12 -1.65 1.83 7.57
C GLU A 12 -0.64 1.95 6.43
N ILE A 13 -0.73 1.04 5.46
CA ILE A 13 0.19 0.94 4.33
C ILE A 13 -0.56 0.61 3.04
N TRP A 14 0.09 0.80 1.91
CA TRP A 14 -0.40 0.33 0.62
C TRP A 14 0.11 -1.09 0.35
N LEU A 15 -0.81 -1.99 0.02
CA LEU A 15 -0.52 -3.36 -0.40
C LEU A 15 -0.99 -3.60 -1.83
N LEU A 16 -0.09 -4.12 -2.67
CA LEU A 16 -0.45 -4.68 -3.96
C LEU A 16 -0.74 -6.16 -3.78
N ILE A 17 -2.01 -6.54 -3.90
CA ILE A 17 -2.46 -7.93 -3.78
C ILE A 17 -2.93 -8.34 -5.17
N ARG A 18 -2.27 -9.36 -5.74
CA ARG A 18 -2.40 -9.76 -7.15
C ARG A 18 -2.14 -8.56 -8.07
N ASP A 19 -3.18 -7.94 -8.60
CA ASP A 19 -3.17 -6.84 -9.57
C ASP A 19 -3.83 -5.56 -9.04
N LYS A 20 -4.20 -5.52 -7.75
CA LYS A 20 -4.94 -4.39 -7.17
C LYS A 20 -4.30 -3.83 -5.91
N TRP A 21 -4.24 -2.51 -5.84
CA TRP A 21 -3.76 -1.77 -4.67
C TRP A 21 -4.87 -1.56 -3.63
N TYR A 22 -4.49 -1.77 -2.36
CA TYR A 22 -5.34 -1.58 -1.20
C TYR A 22 -4.63 -0.69 -0.19
N PHE A 23 -5.27 0.41 0.21
CA PHE A 23 -4.84 1.16 1.38
C PHE A 23 -5.42 0.51 2.62
N THR A 24 -4.56 -0.02 3.48
CA THR A 24 -4.97 -1.01 4.46
C THR A 24 -4.21 -0.93 5.76
N LYS A 25 -4.90 -1.30 6.85
CA LYS A 25 -4.30 -1.56 8.14
C LYS A 25 -4.10 -3.06 8.34
N ILE A 26 -2.85 -3.51 8.50
CA ILE A 26 -2.57 -4.92 8.82
C ILE A 26 -2.97 -5.20 10.27
N ILE A 27 -3.78 -6.25 10.48
CA ILE A 27 -4.25 -6.67 11.81
C ILE A 27 -3.35 -7.78 12.35
N ARG A 28 -3.03 -8.76 11.51
CA ARG A 28 -2.30 -9.97 11.91
C ARG A 28 -1.58 -10.58 10.72
N VAL A 29 -0.42 -11.14 11.01
CA VAL A 29 0.32 -12.02 10.11
C VAL A 29 0.54 -13.32 10.85
N CYS A 30 0.09 -14.44 10.30
CA CYS A 30 0.24 -15.76 10.90
C CYS A 30 0.52 -16.78 9.80
N ASP A 31 1.60 -17.54 9.96
CA ASP A 31 2.08 -18.49 8.96
C ASP A 31 2.15 -17.85 7.56
N ASP A 32 1.38 -18.36 6.61
CA ASP A 32 1.29 -17.87 5.22
C ASP A 32 0.08 -16.98 4.97
N LEU A 33 -0.60 -16.49 6.02
CA LEU A 33 -1.82 -15.71 5.92
C LEU A 33 -1.62 -14.28 6.45
N LEU A 34 -2.28 -13.34 5.76
CA LEU A 34 -2.31 -11.92 6.08
C LEU A 34 -3.75 -11.47 6.31
N TRP A 35 -4.01 -10.93 7.51
CA TRP A 35 -5.27 -10.30 7.86
C TRP A 35 -5.12 -8.79 7.83
N PHE A 36 -6.03 -8.12 7.14
CA PHE A 36 -5.97 -6.68 6.97
C PHE A 36 -7.36 -6.06 6.86
N LYS A 37 -7.48 -4.79 7.23
CA LYS A 37 -8.69 -3.99 7.01
C LYS A 37 -8.47 -2.96 5.95
N HIS A 38 -9.43 -2.76 5.06
CA HIS A 38 -9.39 -1.62 4.13
C HIS A 38 -10.76 -0.94 4.09
N ARG A 39 -10.76 0.35 3.73
CA ARG A 39 -12.00 1.11 3.56
C ARG A 39 -12.30 1.28 2.09
N THR A 40 -13.58 1.29 1.76
CA THR A 40 -14.07 1.74 0.45
C THR A 40 -15.12 2.82 0.67
N HIS A 41 -14.95 3.93 -0.04
CA HIS A 41 -15.89 5.04 -0.01
C HIS A 41 -16.89 4.92 -1.16
N ASN A 42 -18.19 4.87 -0.85
CA ASN A 42 -19.23 4.93 -1.85
C ASN A 42 -19.54 6.39 -2.18
N LYS A 43 -19.26 6.82 -3.41
CA LYS A 43 -19.49 8.20 -3.87
C LYS A 43 -20.97 8.56 -4.00
N GLU A 44 -21.85 7.57 -4.16
CA GLU A 44 -23.29 7.80 -4.36
C GLU A 44 -24.03 8.00 -3.03
N THR A 45 -23.62 7.26 -1.99
CA THR A 45 -24.25 7.30 -0.66
C THR A 45 -23.44 8.09 0.37
N GLU A 46 -22.21 8.51 0.04
CA GLU A 46 -21.21 9.11 0.94
C GLU A 46 -20.82 8.21 2.14
N GLU A 47 -21.15 6.91 2.07
CA GLU A 47 -20.87 5.97 3.15
C GLU A 47 -19.49 5.31 3.01
N ASP A 48 -18.79 5.19 4.14
CA ASP A 48 -17.56 4.41 4.25
C ASP A 48 -17.88 2.98 4.72
N THR A 49 -17.49 1.99 3.91
CA THR A 49 -17.56 0.58 4.31
C THR A 49 -16.18 0.08 4.72
N LEU A 50 -16.09 -0.53 5.90
CA LEU A 50 -14.89 -1.18 6.41
C LEU A 50 -14.94 -2.68 6.08
N TRP A 51 -13.93 -3.15 5.37
CA TRP A 51 -13.77 -4.56 5.02
C TRP A 51 -12.65 -5.19 5.83
N GLU A 52 -12.86 -6.43 6.24
CA GLU A 52 -11.80 -7.29 6.79
C GLU A 52 -11.54 -8.42 5.80
N MET A 53 -10.29 -8.60 5.40
CA MET A 53 -9.89 -9.61 4.42
C MET A 53 -8.75 -10.49 4.94
N VAL A 54 -8.72 -11.71 4.43
CA VAL A 54 -7.66 -12.69 4.67
C VAL A 54 -7.15 -13.17 3.33
N VAL A 55 -5.85 -13.04 3.10
CA VAL A 55 -5.19 -13.47 1.85
C VAL A 55 -3.94 -14.27 2.16
N LYS A 56 -3.45 -15.04 1.19
CA LYS A 56 -2.13 -15.67 1.31
C LYS A 56 -1.05 -14.61 1.12
N ILE A 57 0.02 -14.69 1.90
CA ILE A 57 1.18 -13.81 1.76
C ILE A 57 1.78 -13.90 0.35
N SER A 58 1.72 -15.09 -0.28
CA SER A 58 2.17 -15.30 -1.66
C SER A 58 1.40 -14.50 -2.71
N GLU A 59 0.24 -13.93 -2.35
CA GLU A 59 -0.56 -13.07 -3.23
C GLU A 59 -0.16 -11.59 -3.10
N VAL A 60 0.63 -11.24 -2.08
CA VAL A 60 1.17 -9.89 -1.89
C VAL A 60 2.39 -9.74 -2.80
N VAL A 61 2.27 -8.85 -3.78
CA VAL A 61 3.31 -8.63 -4.80
C VAL A 61 4.24 -7.49 -4.38
N ALA A 62 3.70 -6.44 -3.77
CA ALA A 62 4.47 -5.28 -3.35
C ALA A 62 3.87 -4.58 -2.12
N ILE A 63 4.72 -3.83 -1.44
CA ILE A 63 4.35 -2.95 -0.32
C ILE A 63 4.88 -1.56 -0.68
N ASP A 64 4.01 -0.56 -0.64
CA ASP A 64 4.44 0.84 -0.69
C ASP A 64 4.46 1.42 0.73
N LYS A 65 5.65 1.90 1.11
CA LYS A 65 5.98 2.45 2.44
C LYS A 65 5.49 3.88 2.64
N VAL A 66 4.85 4.49 1.64
CA VAL A 66 4.31 5.85 1.80
C VAL A 66 3.21 5.83 2.86
N VAL A 67 3.57 6.30 4.06
CA VAL A 67 2.63 6.63 5.14
C VAL A 67 1.69 7.68 4.58
N SER A 68 0.41 7.31 4.45
CA SER A 68 -0.62 8.14 3.83
C SER A 68 -0.63 9.55 4.41
N VAL A 69 -0.11 10.50 3.64
CA VAL A 69 -0.37 11.92 3.86
C VAL A 69 -1.77 12.13 3.34
N ILE A 70 -2.73 12.30 4.25
CA ILE A 70 -4.15 12.52 3.96
C ILE A 70 -4.27 13.59 2.86
N SER A 71 -4.51 13.16 1.63
CA SER A 71 -4.89 14.03 0.52
C SER A 71 -6.16 13.45 -0.07
N ARG A 72 -7.25 14.20 0.05
CA ARG A 72 -8.63 13.80 -0.29
C ARG A 72 -8.88 13.61 -1.79
N LYS A 73 -7.85 13.28 -2.58
CA LYS A 73 -7.96 13.04 -4.02
C LYS A 73 -7.02 11.91 -4.46
N PRO A 74 -7.54 10.75 -4.89
CA PRO A 74 -6.72 9.66 -5.43
C PRO A 74 -5.87 10.11 -6.63
N ASP A 75 -6.32 11.12 -7.38
CA ASP A 75 -5.61 11.67 -8.55
C ASP A 75 -4.27 12.34 -8.17
N VAL A 76 -4.16 12.90 -6.95
CA VAL A 76 -2.95 13.60 -6.49
C VAL A 76 -1.89 12.60 -6.01
N PHE A 77 -2.30 11.42 -5.55
CA PHE A 77 -1.36 10.38 -5.12
C PHE A 77 -0.71 9.70 -6.33
N MET A 78 -1.50 9.34 -7.35
CA MET A 78 -0.97 8.74 -8.59
C MET A 78 -0.02 9.70 -9.33
N SER A 79 -0.25 11.02 -9.30
CA SER A 79 0.68 11.99 -9.90
C SER A 79 2.05 12.00 -9.21
N ARG A 80 2.10 11.89 -7.88
CA ARG A 80 3.36 11.87 -7.13
C ARG A 80 4.11 10.55 -7.26
N LEU A 81 3.40 9.43 -7.41
CA LEU A 81 4.04 8.14 -7.70
C LEU A 81 4.73 8.16 -9.07
N LEU A 82 4.09 8.73 -10.09
CA LEU A 82 4.68 8.93 -11.43
C LEU A 82 5.84 9.94 -11.43
N GLU A 83 5.80 10.95 -10.57
CA GLU A 83 6.92 11.87 -10.37
C GLU A 83 8.11 11.18 -9.68
N ALA A 84 7.88 10.26 -8.75
CA ALA A 84 8.94 9.49 -8.08
C ALA A 84 9.63 8.50 -9.04
N ASP A 85 8.90 7.88 -9.96
CA ASP A 85 9.49 7.04 -11.02
C ASP A 85 10.37 7.87 -11.99
N ASN A 86 9.98 9.11 -12.28
CA ASN A 86 10.78 10.00 -13.13
C ASN A 86 12.02 10.57 -12.41
N ASN A 87 11.96 10.80 -11.10
CA ASN A 87 13.11 11.31 -10.33
C ASN A 87 14.14 10.23 -9.98
N THR A 88 13.78 8.95 -10.05
CA THR A 88 14.75 7.85 -9.83
C THR A 88 15.68 7.65 -11.04
N ILE A 89 15.30 8.15 -12.22
CA ILE A 89 16.16 8.11 -13.43
C ILE A 89 17.17 9.28 -13.46
N ASN A 90 16.90 10.41 -12.80
CA ASN A 90 17.77 11.59 -12.85
C ASN A 90 18.86 11.67 -11.77
N HIS A 91 18.93 10.72 -10.84
CA HIS A 91 19.96 10.71 -9.78
C HIS A 91 21.00 9.57 -9.88
N GLN A 92 21.11 8.90 -11.02
CA GLN A 92 22.14 7.89 -11.29
C GLN A 92 23.28 8.34 -12.23
N GLN A 93 23.43 9.64 -12.52
CA GLN A 93 24.49 10.14 -13.43
C GLN A 93 25.37 11.28 -12.89
N GLU A 94 25.67 11.34 -11.59
CA GLU A 94 26.80 12.14 -11.10
C GLU A 94 27.73 11.33 -10.18
N HIS A 95 28.29 10.26 -10.75
CA HIS A 95 29.56 9.72 -10.27
C HIS A 95 30.36 9.24 -11.48
N GLU A 96 31.03 10.16 -12.15
CA GLU A 96 32.27 9.94 -12.91
C GLU A 96 32.76 11.26 -13.56
N LYS A 97 33.43 12.10 -12.76
CA LYS A 97 34.80 12.62 -13.00
C LYS A 97 35.14 13.79 -12.09
#